data_AF-A0A4V6QX22-F1
#
_entry.id   AF-A0A4V6QX22-F1
#
_cell.length_a   1.000
_cell.length_b   1.000
_cell.length_c   1.000
_cell.angle_alpha   90.00
_cell.angle_beta   90.00
_cell.angle_gamma   90.00
#
_symmetry.space_group_name_H-M   'P 1'
#
loop_
_entity.id
_entity.type
_entity.pdbx_description
1 polymer ?
#
loop_
_entity_poly.entity_id
_entity_poly.type
_entity_poly.pdbx_seq_one_letter_code
_entity_poly.pdbx_strand_id
1 'polypeptide(L)'
;MKSLWTALVASMILWSAGAADARPDTRAMSCAEAQALIQSRHAAVLTTGPNTYDRFVRQFGNECDWPEVPMSVAVPTRDGPCRVYRCEEPVFDFPG
;
A
#
# COMPACT_ATOMS: atom_id res chain seq x y z
N MET A 1 24.11 -39.83 -35.24
CA MET A 1 24.39 -40.37 -33.90
C MET A 1 24.90 -39.20 -33.08
N LYS A 2 24.10 -38.31 -32.46
CA LYS A 2 23.01 -38.47 -31.48
C LYS A 2 23.49 -39.11 -30.17
N SER A 3 24.30 -38.33 -29.43
CA SER A 3 24.46 -38.45 -27.98
C SER A 3 24.81 -37.05 -27.42
N LEU A 4 23.91 -36.32 -26.73
CA LEU A 4 23.50 -36.53 -25.33
C LEU A 4 24.76 -36.39 -24.44
N TRP A 5 25.00 -35.29 -23.69
CA TRP A 5 24.26 -34.92 -22.48
C TRP A 5 24.35 -33.43 -22.12
N THR A 6 23.17 -32.80 -22.11
CA THR A 6 22.64 -31.93 -21.06
C THR A 6 23.61 -31.55 -19.93
N ALA A 7 24.16 -30.33 -20.01
CA ALA A 7 24.74 -29.66 -18.86
C ALA A 7 23.60 -29.27 -17.90
N LEU A 8 23.69 -29.75 -16.66
CA LEU A 8 22.79 -29.44 -15.54
C LEU A 8 22.75 -27.92 -15.31
N VAL A 9 21.62 -27.30 -15.62
CA VAL A 9 21.31 -25.94 -15.18
C VAL A 9 20.72 -26.06 -13.78
N ALA A 10 21.55 -25.79 -12.76
CA ALA A 10 21.09 -25.72 -11.38
C ALA A 10 20.27 -24.44 -11.18
N SER A 11 18.96 -24.51 -11.42
CA SER A 11 18.02 -23.44 -11.08
C SER A 11 17.92 -23.33 -9.55
N MET A 12 18.62 -22.36 -8.97
CA MET A 12 18.41 -21.95 -7.58
C MET A 12 17.05 -21.26 -7.50
N ILE A 13 16.03 -21.99 -7.05
CA ILE A 13 14.73 -21.42 -6.72
C ILE A 13 14.93 -20.63 -5.41
N LEU A 14 15.12 -19.32 -5.51
CA LEU A 14 15.04 -18.43 -4.36
C LEU A 14 13.59 -18.44 -3.88
N TRP A 15 13.33 -19.17 -2.80
CA TRP A 15 12.08 -19.10 -2.06
C TRP A 15 12.06 -17.76 -1.33
N SER A 16 11.42 -16.74 -1.91
CA SER A 16 11.00 -15.57 -1.15
C SER A 16 9.95 -16.06 -0.16
N ALA A 17 10.36 -16.25 1.11
CA ALA A 17 9.41 -16.39 2.21
C ALA A 17 8.59 -15.09 2.24
N GLY A 18 7.43 -15.11 1.58
CA GLY A 18 6.49 -14.01 1.62
C GLY A 18 6.13 -13.77 3.07
N ALA A 19 6.53 -12.62 3.61
CA ALA A 19 6.08 -12.18 4.92
C ALA A 19 4.55 -12.16 4.85
N ALA A 20 3.93 -13.14 5.51
CA ALA A 20 2.50 -13.35 5.57
C ALA A 20 1.81 -12.00 5.86
N ASP A 21 0.97 -11.53 4.94
CA ASP A 21 0.15 -10.33 5.10
C ASP A 21 0.86 -9.17 5.83
N ALA A 22 2.14 -8.93 5.50
CA ALA A 22 2.92 -7.91 6.16
C ALA A 22 2.37 -6.55 5.76
N ARG A 23 1.43 -6.07 6.55
CA ARG A 23 0.86 -4.76 6.48
C ARG A 23 1.96 -3.74 6.78
N PRO A 24 2.47 -3.02 5.77
CA PRO A 24 3.60 -2.15 5.99
C PRO A 24 3.23 -1.05 6.98
N ASP A 25 4.17 -0.74 7.89
CA ASP A 25 4.01 0.31 8.88
C ASP A 25 4.52 1.63 8.31
N THR A 26 3.65 2.65 8.25
CA THR A 26 4.02 3.97 7.75
C THR A 26 5.14 4.59 8.57
N ARG A 27 5.24 4.26 9.86
CA ARG A 27 6.30 4.75 10.76
C ARG A 27 7.68 4.21 10.42
N ALA A 28 7.76 3.10 9.66
CA ALA A 28 9.01 2.54 9.14
C ALA A 28 9.36 3.05 7.73
N MET A 29 8.45 3.76 7.06
CA MET A 29 8.61 4.32 5.72
C MET A 29 8.87 5.83 5.79
N SER A 30 9.53 6.40 4.78
CA SER A 30 9.45 7.83 4.48
C SER A 30 8.10 8.17 3.84
N CYS A 31 7.74 9.45 3.83
CA CYS A 31 6.52 9.91 3.17
C CYS A 31 6.51 9.56 1.68
N ALA A 32 7.65 9.68 1.01
CA ALA A 32 7.81 9.31 -0.40
C ALA A 32 7.59 7.80 -0.63
N GLU A 33 8.14 6.94 0.23
CA GLU A 33 7.94 5.49 0.14
C GLU A 33 6.47 5.10 0.37
N ALA A 34 5.82 5.70 1.37
CA ALA A 34 4.41 5.46 1.64
C ALA A 34 3.52 5.88 0.47
N GLN A 35 3.77 7.05 -0.10
CA GLN A 35 3.04 7.54 -1.28
C GLN A 35 3.30 6.66 -2.51
N ALA A 36 4.56 6.32 -2.81
CA ALA A 36 4.90 5.46 -3.93
C ALA A 36 4.22 4.09 -3.82
N LEU A 37 4.16 3.53 -2.61
CA LEU A 37 3.47 2.27 -2.34
C LEU A 37 1.97 2.36 -2.66
N ILE A 38 1.28 3.39 -2.14
CA ILE A 38 -0.15 3.62 -2.40
C ILE A 38 -0.39 3.86 -3.90
N GLN A 39 0.47 4.63 -4.56
CA GLN A 39 0.36 4.90 -6.00
C GLN A 39 0.52 3.63 -6.83
N SER A 40 1.49 2.76 -6.49
CA SER A 40 1.70 1.50 -7.22
C SER A 40 0.57 0.49 -7.03
N ARG A 41 -0.04 0.45 -5.84
CA ARG A 41 -1.08 -0.54 -5.49
C ARG A 41 -2.49 -0.03 -5.68
N HIS A 42 -2.66 1.27 -5.93
CA HIS A 42 -3.93 1.98 -6.02
C HIS A 42 -4.67 2.12 -4.68
N ALA A 43 -4.67 1.06 -3.88
CA ALA A 43 -5.08 1.05 -2.49
C ALA A 43 -4.16 0.15 -1.66
N ALA A 44 -3.87 0.53 -0.42
CA ALA A 44 -3.05 -0.27 0.48
C ALA A 44 -3.51 -0.12 1.93
N VAL A 45 -3.63 -1.25 2.64
CA VAL A 45 -3.86 -1.26 4.08
C VAL A 45 -2.50 -1.07 4.77
N LEU A 46 -2.32 0.00 5.54
CA LEU A 46 -1.05 0.38 6.17
C LEU A 46 -1.22 0.63 7.67
N THR A 47 -0.27 0.17 8.48
CA THR A 47 -0.27 0.38 9.93
C THR A 47 0.22 1.80 10.19
N THR A 48 -0.48 2.54 11.04
CA THR A 48 -0.15 3.93 11.41
C THR A 48 0.23 4.09 12.89
N GLY A 49 0.14 3.03 13.68
CA GLY A 49 0.42 3.03 15.11
C GLY A 49 0.43 1.63 15.69
N PRO A 50 0.67 1.46 17.00
CA PRO A 50 0.80 0.14 17.62
C PRO A 50 -0.40 -0.79 17.37
N ASN A 51 -1.60 -0.21 17.29
CA ASN A 51 -2.86 -0.92 17.03
C ASN A 51 -3.73 -0.19 15.99
N THR A 52 -3.18 0.79 15.25
CA THR A 52 -3.94 1.67 14.34
C THR A 52 -3.45 1.61 12.92
N TYR A 53 -4.35 1.95 12.00
CA TYR A 53 -4.62 1.04 10.92
C TYR A 53 -5.63 1.65 9.98
N ASP A 54 -5.29 1.89 8.71
CA ASP A 54 -6.30 2.23 7.70
C ASP A 54 -5.98 1.67 6.30
N ARG A 55 -6.97 1.76 5.40
CA ARG A 55 -6.86 1.58 3.95
C ARG A 55 -6.68 2.95 3.30
N PHE A 56 -5.50 3.17 2.73
CA PHE A 56 -5.19 4.39 2.00
C PHE A 56 -5.33 4.16 0.51
N VAL A 57 -5.79 5.18 -0.20
CA VAL A 57 -6.06 5.17 -1.65
C VAL A 57 -5.28 6.29 -2.34
N ARG A 58 -5.18 6.20 -3.66
CA ARG A 58 -4.68 7.31 -4.48
C ARG A 58 -5.67 8.47 -4.43
N GLN A 59 -5.17 9.69 -4.61
CA GLN A 59 -6.01 10.89 -4.68
C GLN A 59 -7.01 10.85 -5.85
N PHE A 60 -6.57 10.32 -6.99
CA PHE A 60 -7.35 10.26 -8.22
C PHE A 60 -7.48 8.81 -8.68
N GLY A 61 -8.70 8.28 -8.60
CA GLY A 61 -9.02 6.91 -8.98
C GLY A 61 -10.43 6.54 -8.57
N ASN A 62 -10.74 5.25 -8.66
CA ASN A 62 -12.08 4.70 -8.42
C ASN A 62 -12.05 3.70 -7.24
N GLU A 63 -11.15 3.92 -6.27
CA GLU A 63 -10.97 3.01 -5.13
C GLU A 63 -11.94 3.29 -3.96
N CYS A 64 -12.61 4.44 -3.97
CA CYS A 64 -13.68 4.78 -3.04
C CYS A 64 -15.04 4.43 -3.63
N ASP A 65 -15.88 3.80 -2.81
CA ASP A 65 -17.24 3.46 -3.18
C ASP A 65 -18.16 4.66 -2.96
N TRP A 66 -19.14 4.88 -3.82
CA TRP A 66 -20.11 5.96 -3.61
C TRP A 66 -20.92 5.69 -2.33
N PRO A 67 -21.10 6.67 -1.42
CA PRO A 67 -20.86 8.11 -1.56
C PRO A 67 -19.50 8.63 -1.06
N GLU A 68 -18.55 7.77 -0.71
CA GLU A 68 -17.24 8.15 -0.20
C GLU A 68 -16.38 8.87 -1.24
N VAL A 69 -15.52 9.77 -0.76
CA VAL A 69 -14.52 10.45 -1.59
C VAL A 69 -13.13 10.36 -0.95
N PRO A 70 -12.04 10.48 -1.73
CA PRO A 70 -10.68 10.51 -1.18
C PRO A 70 -10.45 11.78 -0.34
N MET A 71 -10.40 11.63 0.97
CA MET A 71 -10.14 12.72 1.92
C MET A 71 -8.71 12.67 2.42
N SER A 72 -8.05 13.84 2.45
CA SER A 72 -6.64 13.92 2.83
C SER A 72 -6.46 13.83 4.34
N VAL A 73 -5.55 12.98 4.79
CA VAL A 73 -5.22 12.77 6.20
C VAL A 73 -3.72 12.72 6.42
N ALA A 74 -3.28 13.13 7.61
CA ALA A 74 -1.87 13.05 8.00
C ALA A 74 -1.61 11.76 8.77
N VAL A 75 -0.63 10.98 8.33
CA VAL A 75 -0.17 9.76 9.02
C VAL A 75 1.29 9.91 9.45
N PRO A 76 1.70 9.30 10.58
CA PRO A 76 3.10 9.36 10.99
C PRO A 76 3.98 8.52 10.06
N THR A 77 5.05 9.13 9.54
CA THR A 77 6.14 8.48 8.81
C THR A 77 7.48 8.76 9.50
N ARG A 78 8.55 8.08 9.07
CA ARG A 78 9.90 8.21 9.65
C ARG A 78 10.46 9.63 9.59
N ASP A 79 10.09 10.37 8.55
CA ASP A 79 10.56 11.72 8.21
C ASP A 79 9.58 12.84 8.62
N GLY A 80 8.43 12.51 9.22
CA GLY A 80 7.44 13.48 9.68
C GLY A 80 6.00 13.03 9.45
N PRO A 81 4.99 13.89 9.63
CA PRO A 81 3.63 13.59 9.20
C PRO A 81 3.53 13.66 7.66
N CYS A 82 2.99 12.62 7.05
CA CYS A 82 2.80 12.51 5.61
C CYS A 82 1.34 12.65 5.22
N ARG A 83 1.05 13.40 4.16
CA ARG A 83 -0.29 13.48 3.58
C ARG A 83 -0.57 12.27 2.71
N VAL A 84 -1.63 11.55 3.04
CA VAL A 84 -2.20 10.42 2.28
C VAL A 84 -3.71 10.60 2.18
N TYR A 85 -4.40 9.73 1.45
CA TYR A 85 -5.85 9.80 1.27
C TYR A 85 -6.50 8.51 1.76
N ARG A 86 -7.64 8.62 2.43
CA ARG A 86 -8.52 7.49 2.72
C ARG A 86 -9.93 7.83 2.24
N CYS A 87 -10.75 6.82 1.99
CA CYS A 87 -12.13 7.05 1.63
C CYS A 87 -12.91 7.42 2.88
N GLU A 88 -13.61 8.54 2.82
CA GLU A 88 -14.51 8.98 3.89
C GLU A 88 -15.78 9.51 3.23
N GLU A 89 -16.93 9.26 3.86
CA GLU A 89 -18.17 9.91 3.44
C GLU A 89 -18.02 11.42 3.67
N PRO A 90 -18.27 12.27 2.65
CA PRO A 90 -18.26 13.69 2.87
C PRO A 90 -19.33 14.02 3.91
N VAL A 91 -18.97 14.76 4.95
CA VAL A 91 -19.93 15.36 5.86
C VAL A 91 -20.73 16.41 5.09
N PHE A 92 -21.75 15.96 4.37
CA PHE A 92 -22.72 16.82 3.75
C PHE A 92 -23.72 17.25 4.83
N ASP A 93 -23.46 18.40 5.46
CA ASP A 93 -24.55 19.18 6.06
C ASP A 93 -25.37 19.74 4.88
N PHE A 94 -26.35 18.99 4.39
CA PHE A 94 -27.32 19.49 3.42
C PHE A 94 -28.33 20.35 4.20
N PRO A 95 -28.35 21.68 4.04
CA PRO A 95 -29.49 22.46 4.50
C PRO A 95 -30.70 22.07 3.66
N GLY A 96 -31.64 21.36 4.29
CA GLY A 96 -32.94 21.03 3.71
C GLY A 96 -33.87 22.23 3.59
#